data_AF-W6T3S2-F1
#
_entry.id   AF-W6T3S2-F1
#
_cell.length_a   1.000
_cell.length_b   1.000
_cell.length_c   1.000
_cell.angle_alpha   90.00
_cell.angle_beta   90.00
_cell.angle_gamma   90.00
#
_symmetry.space_group_name_H-M   'P 1'
#
loop_
_entity.id
_entity.type
_entity.pdbx_description
1 polymer ?
#
loop_
_entity_poly.entity_id
_entity_poly.type
_entity_poly.pdbx_seq_one_letter_code
_entity_poly.pdbx_strand_id
1 'polypeptide(L)'
;MKIGYARVSSENQNLARQIEALKKSGVEKIFQEKVSGKSVQNRPELQKMLEFIREKDIVTVLDLDRLGRNAQDITDTINLIQQREATLDVLSLPSFTDIQDVNLRGLLTNLVFEIYKYTAEEERNKIHARQNQGIQLAKERGEYKGRRRQYSPHGSKRYLYKRVVQMLRDGTNIAQIARSTGVQRRQIYRIKEYALKVGDLGTPKRK
;
A
#
# COMPACT_ATOMS: atom_id res chain seq x y z
N MET A 1 8.18 -2.32 32.25
CA MET A 1 8.60 -1.03 31.64
C MET A 1 7.52 -0.55 30.67
N LYS A 2 7.34 0.76 30.47
CA LYS A 2 6.48 1.28 29.37
C LYS A 2 7.30 1.53 28.11
N ILE A 3 6.94 0.89 27.01
CA ILE A 3 7.67 0.90 25.74
C ILE A 3 6.75 1.41 24.64
N GLY A 4 7.12 2.47 23.94
CA GLY A 4 6.31 3.10 22.92
C GLY A 4 6.68 2.66 21.52
N TYR A 5 5.70 2.57 20.63
CA TYR A 5 5.93 2.39 19.21
C TYR A 5 5.18 3.44 18.37
N ALA A 6 5.93 4.17 17.55
CA ALA A 6 5.42 5.23 16.69
C ALA A 6 5.71 4.91 15.22
N ARG A 7 4.72 5.11 14.35
CA ARG A 7 4.86 4.81 12.92
C ARG A 7 4.17 5.85 12.05
N VAL A 8 4.85 6.27 10.99
CA VAL A 8 4.29 7.12 9.94
C VAL A 8 4.54 6.55 8.54
N SER A 9 3.55 6.71 7.66
CA SER A 9 3.57 6.16 6.30
C SER A 9 4.27 7.02 5.26
N SER A 10 4.48 8.30 5.56
CA SER A 10 5.07 9.31 4.66
C SER A 10 5.60 10.51 5.46
N GLU A 11 6.44 11.34 4.83
CA GLU A 11 7.17 12.44 5.50
C GLU A 11 6.27 13.52 6.10
N ASN A 12 5.01 13.62 5.64
CA ASN A 12 4.06 14.64 6.05
C ASN A 12 3.15 14.22 7.22
N GLN A 13 3.24 12.99 7.71
CA GLN A 13 2.56 12.60 8.94
C GLN A 13 3.44 12.98 10.13
N ASN A 14 2.86 13.68 11.11
CA ASN A 14 3.61 14.31 12.19
C ASN A 14 4.02 13.29 13.27
N LEU A 15 5.13 12.58 13.02
CA LEU A 15 5.74 11.64 13.96
C LEU A 15 6.03 12.31 15.32
N ALA A 16 6.34 13.61 15.32
CA ALA A 16 6.60 14.36 16.55
C ALA A 16 5.38 14.37 17.49
N ARG A 17 4.16 14.52 16.94
CA ARG A 17 2.91 14.45 17.73
C ARG A 17 2.74 13.08 18.39
N GLN A 18 3.06 11.99 17.69
CA GLN A 18 2.99 10.63 18.27
C GLN A 18 4.01 10.48 19.41
N ILE A 19 5.25 10.90 19.16
CA ILE A 19 6.32 10.83 20.16
C ILE A 19 5.97 11.65 21.40
N GLU A 20 5.41 12.85 21.23
CA GLU A 20 4.99 13.70 22.34
C GLU A 20 3.88 13.04 23.18
N ALA A 21 2.87 12.46 22.52
CA ALA A 21 1.81 11.73 23.20
C ALA A 21 2.35 10.53 24.00
N LEU A 22 3.26 9.75 23.42
CA LEU A 22 3.91 8.62 24.09
C LEU A 22 4.78 9.07 25.28
N LYS A 23 5.51 10.18 25.14
CA LYS A 23 6.27 10.75 26.26
C LYS A 23 5.35 11.19 27.39
N LYS A 24 4.23 11.84 27.07
CA LYS A 24 3.22 12.26 28.05
C LYS A 24 2.56 11.10 28.79
N SER A 25 2.48 9.91 28.18
CA SER A 25 1.95 8.70 28.82
C SER A 25 2.96 7.94 29.69
N GLY A 26 4.16 8.49 29.87
CA GLY A 26 5.22 7.90 30.71
C GLY A 26 5.98 6.77 30.05
N VAL A 27 6.04 6.73 28.71
CA VAL A 27 6.88 5.76 28.00
C VAL A 27 8.36 6.05 28.25
N GLU A 28 9.11 5.00 28.57
CA GLU A 28 10.54 5.07 28.90
C GLU A 28 11.43 4.89 27.65
N LYS A 29 11.01 4.07 26.67
CA LYS A 29 11.73 3.85 25.42
C LYS A 29 10.78 3.86 24.24
N ILE A 30 11.12 4.59 23.18
CA ILE A 30 10.30 4.70 21.97
C ILE A 30 11.04 4.09 20.79
N PHE A 31 10.38 3.17 20.09
CA PHE A 31 10.75 2.68 18.77
C PHE A 31 9.97 3.47 17.72
N GLN A 32 10.64 4.00 16.71
CA GLN A 32 10.04 4.92 15.75
C GLN A 32 10.34 4.50 14.32
N GLU A 33 9.33 4.49 13.46
CA GLU A 33 9.49 3.97 12.11
C GLU A 33 8.83 4.85 11.03
N LYS A 34 9.56 5.03 9.93
CA LYS A 34 9.13 5.81 8.75
C LYS A 34 9.01 4.91 7.52
N VAL A 35 8.08 3.97 7.55
CA VAL A 35 7.81 3.06 6.42
C VAL A 35 6.33 3.00 6.07
N SER A 36 6.04 3.03 4.76
CA SER A 36 4.70 2.74 4.26
C SER A 36 4.42 1.24 4.45
N GLY A 37 3.32 0.91 5.14
CA GLY A 37 2.99 -0.44 5.59
C GLY A 37 2.64 -1.43 4.48
N LYS A 38 3.59 -1.78 3.60
CA LYS A 38 3.40 -2.85 2.60
C LYS A 38 3.47 -4.27 3.20
N SER A 39 4.25 -4.48 4.27
CA SER A 39 4.33 -5.74 5.04
C SER A 39 4.89 -5.48 6.45
N VAL A 40 4.51 -6.28 7.45
CA VAL A 40 5.12 -6.30 8.80
C VAL A 40 6.59 -6.71 8.74
N GLN A 41 6.98 -7.56 7.78
CA GLN A 41 8.38 -7.99 7.59
C GLN A 41 9.32 -6.86 7.16
N ASN A 42 8.77 -5.75 6.68
CA ASN A 42 9.53 -4.56 6.30
C ASN A 42 9.51 -3.49 7.40
N ARG A 43 9.34 -3.90 8.67
CA ARG A 43 9.26 -3.05 9.85
C ARG A 43 10.36 -3.40 10.87
N PRO A 44 11.64 -3.07 10.59
CA PRO A 44 12.76 -3.43 11.46
C PRO A 44 12.65 -2.89 12.89
N GLU A 45 12.08 -1.71 13.12
CA GLU A 45 11.93 -1.12 14.45
C GLU A 45 10.80 -1.78 15.24
N LEU A 46 9.74 -2.23 14.56
CA LEU A 46 8.72 -3.07 15.20
C LEU A 46 9.32 -4.41 15.64
N GLN A 47 10.14 -5.05 14.79
CA GLN A 47 10.81 -6.30 15.13
C GLN A 47 11.76 -6.13 16.32
N LYS A 48 12.59 -5.07 16.30
CA LYS A 48 13.46 -4.74 17.44
C LYS A 48 12.68 -4.51 18.73
N MET A 49 11.52 -3.85 18.65
CA MET A 49 10.65 -3.67 19.82
C MET A 49 10.15 -5.03 20.33
N LEU A 50 9.65 -5.89 19.44
CA LEU A 50 9.16 -7.23 19.80
C LEU A 50 10.27 -8.13 20.38
N GLU A 51 11.52 -7.95 19.96
CA GLU A 51 12.67 -8.62 20.55
C GLU A 51 13.07 -8.05 21.91
N PHE A 52 12.87 -6.74 22.09
CA PHE A 52 13.25 -6.00 23.30
C PHE A 52 12.29 -6.23 24.48
N ILE A 53 10.98 -6.34 24.21
CA ILE A 53 9.95 -6.49 25.25
C ILE A 53 10.12 -7.80 26.05
N ARG A 54 9.77 -7.72 27.33
CA ARG A 54 9.84 -8.81 28.31
C ARG A 54 8.51 -8.97 29.04
N GLU A 55 8.42 -10.02 29.86
CA GLU A 55 7.29 -10.24 30.76
C GLU A 55 6.98 -8.96 31.57
N LYS A 56 5.68 -8.64 31.70
CA LYS A 56 5.15 -7.46 32.41
C LYS A 56 5.50 -6.10 31.80
N ASP A 57 6.11 -6.07 30.62
CA ASP A 57 6.22 -4.82 29.86
C ASP A 57 4.86 -4.40 29.28
N ILE A 58 4.71 -3.10 29.10
CA ILE A 58 3.54 -2.49 28.48
C ILE A 58 3.99 -1.84 27.18
N VAL A 59 3.54 -2.38 26.06
CA VAL A 59 3.69 -1.76 24.75
C VAL A 59 2.61 -0.70 24.60
N THR A 60 2.99 0.54 24.33
CA THR A 60 2.08 1.67 24.16
C THR A 60 2.14 2.19 22.73
N VAL A 61 0.97 2.33 22.09
CA VAL A 61 0.84 2.97 20.77
C VAL A 61 -0.21 4.06 20.83
N LEU A 62 -0.13 5.04 19.91
CA LEU A 62 -1.18 6.06 19.83
C LEU A 62 -2.50 5.45 19.35
N ASP A 63 -2.46 4.60 18.31
CA ASP A 63 -3.60 4.01 17.62
C ASP A 63 -3.28 2.57 17.16
N LEU A 64 -4.30 1.72 16.96
CA LEU A 64 -4.14 0.34 16.49
C LEU A 64 -3.52 0.22 15.09
N ASP A 65 -3.78 1.18 14.20
CA ASP A 65 -3.24 1.21 12.84
C ASP A 65 -1.69 1.37 12.80
N ARG A 66 -1.06 1.67 13.95
CA ARG A 66 0.40 1.66 14.07
C ARG A 66 0.92 0.22 13.97
N LEU A 67 0.21 -0.76 14.53
CA LEU A 67 0.63 -2.16 14.62
C LEU A 67 0.51 -2.93 13.30
N GLY A 68 -0.47 -2.63 12.44
CA GLY A 68 -0.72 -3.39 11.22
C GLY A 68 -1.39 -2.58 10.11
N ARG A 69 -1.50 -3.15 8.90
CA ARG A 69 -2.22 -2.51 7.78
C ARG A 69 -3.69 -2.95 7.68
N ASN A 70 -4.00 -4.10 8.26
CA ASN A 70 -5.32 -4.72 8.24
C ASN A 70 -5.56 -5.41 9.60
N ALA A 71 -6.78 -5.89 9.83
CA ALA A 71 -7.15 -6.52 11.09
C ALA A 71 -6.30 -7.74 11.43
N GLN A 72 -5.90 -8.54 10.42
CA GLN A 72 -5.03 -9.69 10.60
C GLN A 72 -3.63 -9.27 11.07
N ASP A 73 -2.98 -8.34 10.38
CA ASP A 73 -1.64 -7.83 10.76
C ASP A 73 -1.64 -7.29 12.20
N ILE A 74 -2.70 -6.57 12.59
CA ILE A 74 -2.86 -6.03 13.95
C ILE A 74 -3.00 -7.18 14.95
N THR A 75 -3.82 -8.18 14.64
CA THR A 75 -4.04 -9.36 15.48
C THR A 75 -2.75 -10.15 15.67
N ASP A 76 -2.00 -10.40 14.59
CA ASP A 76 -0.73 -11.11 14.64
C ASP A 76 0.27 -10.36 15.52
N THR A 77 0.34 -9.03 15.41
CA THR A 77 1.23 -8.21 16.25
C THR A 77 0.82 -8.24 17.72
N ILE A 78 -0.48 -8.17 18.03
CA ILE A 78 -1.00 -8.30 19.40
C ILE A 78 -0.64 -9.67 19.98
N ASN A 79 -0.83 -10.74 19.20
CA ASN A 79 -0.50 -12.11 19.63
C ASN A 79 1.00 -12.25 19.93
N LEU A 80 1.88 -11.64 19.12
CA LEU A 80 3.32 -11.64 19.38
C LEU A 80 3.68 -10.91 20.68
N ILE A 81 3.00 -9.80 21.00
CA ILE A 81 3.18 -9.09 22.27
C ILE A 81 2.74 -9.97 23.45
N GLN A 82 1.57 -10.61 23.33
CA GLN A 82 1.02 -11.48 24.37
C GLN A 82 1.86 -12.74 24.59
N GLN A 83 2.44 -13.32 23.54
CA GLN A 83 3.37 -14.46 23.63
C GLN A 83 4.65 -14.12 24.40
N ARG A 84 5.00 -12.84 24.54
CA ARG A 84 6.10 -12.35 25.37
C ARG A 84 5.65 -11.96 26.79
N GLU A 85 4.41 -12.29 27.16
CA GLU A 85 3.78 -11.94 28.44
C GLU A 85 3.77 -10.42 28.71
N ALA A 86 3.78 -9.62 27.64
CA ALA A 86 3.62 -8.18 27.67
C ALA A 86 2.16 -7.80 27.37
N THR A 87 1.76 -6.60 27.78
CA THR A 87 0.43 -6.05 27.50
C THR A 87 0.49 -4.94 26.46
N LEU A 88 -0.65 -4.66 25.82
CA LEU A 88 -0.80 -3.55 24.88
C LEU A 88 -1.70 -2.48 25.50
N ASP A 89 -1.24 -1.23 25.42
CA ASP A 89 -1.97 -0.01 25.77
C ASP A 89 -2.10 0.87 24.52
N VAL A 90 -3.31 1.34 24.24
CA VAL A 90 -3.59 2.16 23.05
C VAL A 90 -4.18 3.48 23.52
N LEU A 91 -3.43 4.57 23.36
CA LEU A 91 -3.77 5.86 23.95
C LEU A 91 -5.08 6.47 23.42
N SER A 92 -5.50 6.13 22.20
CA SER A 92 -6.77 6.56 21.64
C SER A 92 -7.98 5.72 22.07
N LEU A 93 -7.75 4.60 22.78
CA LEU A 93 -8.79 3.71 23.27
C LEU A 93 -8.97 3.85 24.78
N PRO A 94 -10.12 3.43 25.34
CA PRO A 94 -10.28 3.32 26.78
C PRO A 94 -9.16 2.44 27.36
N SER A 95 -8.42 3.00 28.31
CA SER A 95 -7.35 2.28 28.98
C SER A 95 -7.90 1.53 30.19
N PHE A 96 -7.40 0.31 30.38
CA PHE A 96 -7.73 -0.55 31.52
C PHE A 96 -6.52 -0.77 32.42
N THR A 97 -5.47 0.06 32.31
CA THR A 97 -4.23 -0.12 33.08
C THR A 97 -4.42 -0.02 34.59
N ASP A 98 -5.46 0.69 35.03
CA ASP A 98 -5.79 0.87 36.46
C ASP A 98 -6.41 -0.39 37.10
N ILE A 99 -6.80 -1.38 36.30
CA ILE A 99 -7.33 -2.66 36.77
C ILE A 99 -6.15 -3.53 37.25
N GLN A 100 -6.16 -3.86 38.55
CA GLN A 100 -5.13 -4.67 39.20
C GLN A 100 -5.19 -6.14 38.79
N ASP A 101 -6.40 -6.68 38.56
CA ASP A 101 -6.57 -8.03 38.06
C ASP A 101 -6.11 -8.12 36.59
N VAL A 102 -4.99 -8.82 36.39
CA VAL A 102 -4.35 -8.99 35.08
C VAL A 102 -5.25 -9.73 34.08
N ASN A 103 -6.03 -10.70 34.55
CA ASN A 103 -6.92 -11.50 33.71
C ASN A 103 -8.11 -10.66 33.25
N LEU A 104 -8.74 -9.92 34.17
CA LEU A 104 -9.85 -9.02 33.84
C LEU A 104 -9.40 -7.89 32.92
N ARG A 105 -8.24 -7.29 33.18
CA ARG A 105 -7.64 -6.27 32.32
C ARG A 105 -7.40 -6.81 30.91
N GLY A 106 -6.83 -8.01 30.80
CA GLY A 106 -6.60 -8.68 29.52
C GLY A 106 -7.89 -8.93 28.75
N LEU A 107 -8.93 -9.43 29.43
CA LEU A 107 -10.25 -9.68 28.83
C LEU A 107 -10.88 -8.41 28.26
N LEU A 108 -10.93 -7.33 29.05
CA LEU A 108 -11.54 -6.05 28.62
C LEU A 108 -10.76 -5.41 27.47
N THR A 109 -9.44 -5.47 27.54
CA THR A 109 -8.55 -4.97 26.47
C THR A 109 -8.80 -5.74 25.17
N ASN A 110 -8.87 -7.07 25.24
CA ASN A 110 -9.14 -7.92 24.07
C ASN A 110 -10.54 -7.65 23.48
N LEU A 111 -11.57 -7.47 24.32
CA LEU A 111 -12.93 -7.15 23.85
C LEU A 111 -12.97 -5.82 23.10
N VAL A 112 -12.33 -4.79 23.64
CA VAL A 112 -12.23 -3.49 22.96
C VAL A 112 -11.50 -3.63 21.64
N PHE A 113 -10.38 -4.36 21.59
CA PHE A 113 -9.67 -4.59 20.33
C PHE A 113 -10.53 -5.28 19.29
N GLU A 114 -11.34 -6.27 19.68
CA GLU A 114 -12.19 -6.99 18.73
C GLU A 114 -13.29 -6.11 18.13
N ILE A 115 -13.92 -5.26 18.95
CA ILE A 115 -14.90 -4.27 18.48
C ILE A 115 -14.23 -3.31 17.49
N TYR A 116 -13.05 -2.78 17.82
CA TYR A 116 -12.37 -1.82 16.95
C TYR A 116 -11.86 -2.45 15.64
N LYS A 117 -11.39 -3.70 15.67
CA LYS A 117 -11.03 -4.45 14.46
C LYS A 117 -12.25 -4.60 13.55
N TYR A 118 -13.39 -4.99 14.11
CA TYR A 118 -14.64 -5.13 13.36
C TYR A 118 -15.08 -3.79 12.72
N THR A 119 -15.09 -2.69 13.48
CA THR A 119 -15.45 -1.38 12.95
C THR A 119 -14.50 -0.93 11.84
N ALA A 120 -13.19 -1.13 12.00
CA ALA A 120 -12.21 -0.76 10.97
C ALA A 120 -12.38 -1.59 9.67
N GLU A 121 -12.71 -2.87 9.79
CA GLU A 121 -13.00 -3.72 8.64
C GLU A 121 -14.30 -3.31 7.94
N GLU A 122 -15.36 -2.99 8.72
CA GLU A 122 -16.63 -2.53 8.19
C GLU A 122 -16.49 -1.21 7.42
N GLU A 123 -15.74 -0.24 7.95
CA GLU A 123 -15.42 1.03 7.27
C GLU A 123 -14.69 0.79 5.95
N ARG A 124 -13.69 -0.10 5.96
CA ARG A 124 -12.94 -0.45 4.75
C ARG A 124 -13.85 -1.07 3.69
N ASN A 125 -14.74 -1.97 4.09
CA ASN A 125 -15.72 -2.58 3.20
C ASN A 125 -16.69 -1.55 2.62
N LYS A 126 -17.16 -0.59 3.43
CA LYS A 126 -18.01 0.54 2.97
C LYS A 126 -17.28 1.41 1.93
N ILE A 127 -16.00 1.73 2.14
CA ILE A 127 -15.19 2.49 1.18
C ILE A 127 -15.09 1.72 -0.15
N HIS A 128 -14.77 0.43 -0.10
CA HIS A 128 -14.68 -0.40 -1.31
C HIS A 128 -16.03 -0.51 -2.03
N ALA A 129 -17.13 -0.68 -1.31
CA ALA A 129 -18.47 -0.72 -1.88
C ALA A 129 -18.81 0.58 -2.63
N ARG A 130 -18.57 1.74 -2.00
CA ARG A 130 -18.78 3.06 -2.63
C ARG A 130 -17.89 3.26 -3.85
N GLN A 131 -16.62 2.86 -3.77
CA GLN A 131 -15.70 2.94 -4.90
C GLN A 131 -16.21 2.10 -6.08
N ASN A 132 -16.64 0.86 -5.81
CA ASN A 132 -17.17 -0.03 -6.84
C ASN A 132 -18.44 0.51 -7.47
N GLN A 133 -19.36 1.08 -6.67
CA GLN A 133 -20.55 1.77 -7.18
C GLN A 133 -20.18 2.94 -8.09
N GLY A 134 -19.22 3.78 -7.68
CA GLY A 134 -18.72 4.88 -8.50
C GLY A 134 -18.09 4.40 -9.82
N ILE A 135 -17.29 3.33 -9.77
CA ILE A 135 -16.72 2.70 -10.96
C ILE A 135 -17.83 2.18 -11.89
N GLN A 136 -18.86 1.55 -11.35
CA GLN A 136 -19.97 1.02 -12.14
C GLN A 136 -20.73 2.15 -12.85
N LEU A 137 -21.09 3.21 -12.13
CA LEU A 137 -21.76 4.38 -12.72
C LEU A 137 -20.91 5.04 -13.82
N ALA A 138 -19.60 5.19 -13.60
CA ALA A 138 -18.70 5.73 -14.60
C ALA A 138 -18.48 4.80 -15.81
N LYS A 139 -18.61 3.47 -15.63
CA LYS A 139 -18.65 2.51 -16.74
C LYS A 139 -19.94 2.63 -17.55
N GLU A 140 -21.09 2.74 -16.89
CA GLU A 140 -22.40 2.94 -17.53
C GLU A 140 -22.44 4.26 -18.33
N ARG A 141 -21.81 5.33 -17.82
CA ARG A 141 -21.62 6.61 -18.52
C ARG A 141 -20.56 6.57 -19.62
N GLY A 142 -19.84 5.46 -19.80
CA GLY A 142 -18.81 5.32 -20.82
C GLY A 142 -17.54 6.16 -20.58
N GLU A 143 -17.29 6.63 -19.36
CA GLU A 143 -16.12 7.46 -19.03
C GLU A 143 -14.80 6.69 -19.10
N TYR A 144 -14.84 5.38 -18.83
CA TYR A 144 -13.68 4.51 -18.95
C TYR A 144 -13.31 4.22 -20.40
N LYS A 145 -12.49 5.09 -21.01
CA LYS A 145 -11.94 4.92 -22.37
C LYS A 145 -10.72 3.99 -22.45
N GLY A 146 -10.43 3.26 -21.38
CA GLY A 146 -9.25 2.40 -21.26
C GLY A 146 -7.92 3.17 -21.20
N ARG A 147 -6.81 2.42 -21.18
CA ARG A 147 -5.46 3.03 -21.17
C ARG A 147 -5.19 3.72 -22.51
N ARG A 148 -4.95 5.04 -22.48
CA ARG A 148 -4.52 5.80 -23.67
C ARG A 148 -3.32 5.11 -24.33
N ARG A 149 -3.44 4.80 -25.62
CA ARG A 149 -2.40 4.09 -26.39
C ARG A 149 -1.16 5.01 -26.50
N GLN A 150 -0.02 4.53 -26.00
CA GLN A 150 1.21 5.33 -25.93
C GLN A 150 1.90 5.48 -27.30
N TYR A 151 1.88 4.42 -28.12
CA TYR A 151 2.46 4.41 -29.48
C TYR A 151 1.34 4.63 -30.50
N SER A 152 1.06 5.89 -30.80
CA SER A 152 0.10 6.35 -31.80
C SER A 152 0.49 7.76 -32.27
N PRO A 153 -0.13 8.32 -33.33
CA PRO A 153 0.18 9.66 -33.83
C PRO A 153 0.10 10.76 -32.75
N HIS A 154 -0.84 10.63 -31.82
CA HIS A 154 -1.07 11.56 -30.71
C HIS A 154 -0.71 10.99 -29.33
N GLY A 155 -0.03 9.85 -29.29
CA GLY A 155 0.38 9.19 -28.05
C GLY A 155 1.62 9.81 -27.41
N SER A 156 1.88 9.51 -26.14
CA SER A 156 3.07 10.00 -25.43
C SER A 156 4.41 9.54 -26.06
N LYS A 157 4.39 8.42 -26.80
CA LYS A 157 5.55 7.88 -27.54
C LYS A 157 5.41 8.08 -29.06
N ARG A 158 4.80 9.20 -29.49
CA ARG A 158 4.58 9.53 -30.91
C ARG A 158 5.84 9.51 -31.78
N TYR A 159 6.99 9.95 -31.26
CA TYR A 159 8.24 9.98 -32.04
C TYR A 159 8.74 8.57 -32.36
N LEU A 160 8.73 7.67 -31.36
CA LEU A 160 9.07 6.26 -31.57
C LEU A 160 8.06 5.57 -32.49
N TYR A 161 6.77 5.89 -32.35
CA TYR A 161 5.73 5.39 -33.25
C TYR A 161 6.01 5.78 -34.71
N LYS A 162 6.21 7.07 -35.00
CA LYS A 162 6.51 7.56 -36.35
C LYS A 162 7.78 6.92 -36.93
N ARG A 163 8.84 6.80 -36.13
CA ARG A 163 10.10 6.16 -36.55
C ARG A 163 9.91 4.69 -36.90
N VAL A 164 9.20 3.93 -36.06
CA VAL A 164 8.89 2.52 -36.34
C VAL A 164 8.02 2.37 -37.59
N VAL A 165 6.99 3.22 -37.75
CA VAL A 165 6.12 3.19 -38.96
C VAL A 165 6.93 3.50 -40.22
N GLN A 166 7.81 4.50 -40.20
CA GLN A 166 8.66 4.82 -41.34
C GLN A 166 9.56 3.63 -41.73
N MET A 167 10.28 3.05 -40.75
CA MET A 167 11.14 1.90 -41.02
C MET A 167 10.38 0.67 -41.53
N LEU A 168 9.12 0.49 -41.10
CA LEU A 168 8.23 -0.54 -41.63
C LEU A 168 7.81 -0.25 -43.08
N ARG A 169 7.55 1.01 -43.44
CA ARG A 169 7.28 1.41 -44.85
C ARG A 169 8.49 1.18 -45.74
N ASP A 170 9.68 1.44 -45.22
CA ASP A 170 10.95 1.22 -45.91
C ASP A 170 11.32 -0.27 -46.04
N GLY A 171 10.48 -1.18 -45.54
CA GLY A 171 10.70 -2.62 -45.62
C GLY A 171 11.75 -3.17 -44.65
N THR A 172 12.15 -2.39 -43.64
CA THR A 172 13.18 -2.79 -42.68
C THR A 172 12.73 -3.99 -41.84
N ASN A 173 13.65 -4.93 -41.58
CA ASN A 173 13.38 -6.11 -40.76
C ASN A 173 13.05 -5.72 -39.29
N ILE A 174 12.04 -6.35 -38.70
CA ILE A 174 11.60 -6.16 -37.30
C ILE A 174 12.75 -6.28 -36.28
N ALA A 175 13.70 -7.18 -36.48
CA ALA A 175 14.87 -7.34 -35.61
C ALA A 175 15.76 -6.09 -35.61
N GLN A 176 15.95 -5.49 -36.78
CA GLN A 176 16.75 -4.27 -36.96
C GLN A 176 16.01 -3.04 -36.43
N ILE A 177 14.68 -2.97 -36.60
CA ILE A 177 13.84 -1.94 -36.00
C ILE A 177 13.94 -2.01 -34.47
N ALA A 178 13.90 -3.21 -33.87
CA ALA A 178 14.03 -3.37 -32.42
C ALA A 178 15.37 -2.88 -31.89
N ARG A 179 16.48 -3.23 -32.56
CA ARG A 179 17.83 -2.80 -32.17
C ARG A 179 18.02 -1.29 -32.27
N SER A 180 17.51 -0.66 -33.32
CA SER A 180 17.70 0.78 -33.57
C SER A 180 16.78 1.70 -32.75
N THR A 181 15.59 1.22 -32.37
CA THR A 181 14.60 2.03 -31.65
C THR A 181 14.49 1.69 -30.16
N GLY A 182 15.11 0.59 -29.72
CA GLY A 182 14.95 0.06 -28.36
C GLY A 182 13.55 -0.46 -28.05
N VAL A 183 12.64 -0.50 -29.04
CA VAL A 183 11.28 -0.98 -28.85
C VAL A 183 11.27 -2.51 -28.96
N GLN A 184 10.68 -3.18 -27.96
CA GLN A 184 10.55 -4.64 -27.96
C GLN A 184 9.78 -5.13 -29.20
N ARG A 185 10.21 -6.26 -29.77
CA ARG A 185 9.61 -6.85 -30.99
C ARG A 185 8.09 -7.01 -30.89
N ARG A 186 7.57 -7.49 -29.75
CA ARG A 186 6.12 -7.61 -29.49
C ARG A 186 5.38 -6.27 -29.64
N GLN A 187 6.00 -5.19 -29.17
CA GLN A 187 5.42 -3.85 -29.28
C GLN A 187 5.49 -3.32 -30.72
N ILE A 188 6.52 -3.67 -31.49
CA ILE A 188 6.61 -3.35 -32.91
C ILE A 188 5.50 -4.03 -33.70
N TYR A 189 5.20 -5.32 -33.44
CA TYR A 189 4.05 -5.99 -34.06
C TYR A 189 2.72 -5.29 -33.74
N ARG A 190 2.51 -4.90 -32.47
CA ARG A 190 1.32 -4.12 -32.06
C ARG A 190 1.24 -2.74 -32.71
N ILE A 191 2.39 -2.11 -33.00
CA ILE A 191 2.47 -0.85 -33.74
C ILE A 191 2.11 -1.09 -35.21
N LYS A 192 2.66 -2.13 -35.83
CA LYS A 192 2.38 -2.51 -37.22
C LYS A 192 0.89 -2.77 -37.44
N GLU A 193 0.29 -3.62 -36.61
CA GLU A 193 -1.14 -3.96 -36.67
C GLU A 193 -2.02 -2.71 -36.54
N TYR A 194 -1.70 -1.83 -35.59
CA TYR A 194 -2.43 -0.59 -35.39
C TYR A 194 -2.24 0.38 -36.56
N ALA A 195 -1.01 0.54 -37.07
CA ALA A 195 -0.69 1.40 -38.20
C ALA A 195 -1.34 0.92 -39.51
N LEU A 196 -1.52 -0.40 -39.70
CA LEU A 196 -2.34 -0.93 -40.79
C LEU A 196 -3.81 -0.55 -40.60
N LYS A 197 -4.35 -0.71 -39.39
CA LYS A 197 -5.76 -0.41 -39.09
C LYS A 197 -6.12 1.07 -39.29
N VAL A 198 -5.21 1.99 -39.00
CA VAL A 198 -5.44 3.44 -39.15
C VAL A 198 -4.93 4.01 -40.48
N GLY A 199 -4.41 3.16 -41.38
CA GLY A 199 -3.93 3.57 -42.70
C GLY A 199 -2.53 4.19 -42.72
N ASP A 200 -1.87 4.32 -41.57
CA ASP A 200 -0.53 4.90 -41.43
C ASP A 200 0.57 4.08 -42.12
N LEU A 201 0.35 2.82 -42.51
CA LEU A 201 1.33 2.06 -43.31
C LEU A 201 1.09 2.12 -44.82
N GLY A 202 -0.01 2.71 -45.28
CA GLY A 202 -0.45 2.64 -46.68
C GLY A 202 -0.87 1.21 -47.09
N THR A 203 -1.56 1.08 -48.23
CA THR A 203 -1.81 -0.23 -48.83
C THR A 203 -0.48 -0.86 -49.27
N PRO A 204 -0.26 -2.17 -49.04
CA PRO A 204 0.97 -2.80 -49.49
C PRO A 204 1.06 -2.68 -51.02
N LYS A 205 2.13 -2.06 -51.53
CA LYS A 205 2.50 -2.18 -52.94
C LYS A 205 2.73 -3.66 -53.20
N ARG A 206 1.74 -4.33 -53.80
CA ARG A 206 1.92 -5.66 -54.38
C ARG A 206 3.05 -5.51 -55.41
N LYS A 207 4.17 -6.19 -55.17
CA LYS A 207 5.12 -6.52 -56.23
C LYS A 207 4.48 -7.56 -57.12
#